data_AF-A0A4P7ZS61-F1
#
_entry.id   AF-A0A4P7ZS61-F1
#
_cell.length_a   1.000
_cell.length_b   1.000
_cell.length_c   1.000
_cell.angle_alpha   90.00
_cell.angle_beta   90.00
_cell.angle_gamma   90.00
#
_symmetry.space_group_name_H-M   'P 1'
#
loop_
_entity.id
_entity.type
_entity.pdbx_description
1 polymer ?
#
loop_
_entity_poly.entity_id
_entity_poly.type
_entity_poly.pdbx_seq_one_letter_code
_entity_poly.pdbx_strand_id
1 'polypeptide(L)' 'MSATAPPPCWLHRGCRIQLIGYPRCEGAYLIQHSSGAVLGRTASLTAARLLIDEQISLLRQRLAAAA' A
#
# COMPACT_ATOMS: atom_id res chain seq x y z
N MET A 1 -14.23 -6.58 26.08
CA MET A 1 -13.03 -6.31 25.26
C MET A 1 -13.52 -5.92 23.87
N SER A 2 -13.57 -4.63 23.57
CA SER A 2 -14.04 -4.16 22.26
C SER A 2 -13.03 -4.59 21.22
N ALA A 3 -13.36 -5.60 20.40
CA ALA A 3 -12.55 -5.96 19.26
C ALA A 3 -12.55 -4.76 18.30
N THR A 4 -11.49 -3.96 18.33
CA THR A 4 -11.28 -2.89 17.38
C THR A 4 -11.25 -3.55 16.01
N ALA A 5 -12.28 -3.30 15.20
CA ALA A 5 -12.34 -3.83 13.84
C ALA A 5 -11.02 -3.51 13.14
N PRO A 6 -10.44 -4.47 12.39
CA PRO A 6 -9.18 -4.24 11.71
C PRO A 6 -9.30 -3.00 10.82
N PRO A 7 -8.27 -2.14 10.77
CA PRO A 7 -8.31 -0.96 9.92
C PRO A 7 -8.62 -1.37 8.49
N PRO A 8 -9.46 -0.59 7.78
CA PRO A 8 -9.87 -0.94 6.44
C PRO A 8 -8.65 -1.10 5.54
N CYS A 9 -8.64 -2.19 4.78
CA CYS A 9 -7.57 -2.54 3.87
C CYS A 9 -8.10 -2.90 2.48
N TRP A 10 -7.37 -2.47 1.46
CA TRP A 10 -7.66 -2.73 0.06
C TRP A 10 -6.47 -3.44 -0.59
N LEU A 11 -6.74 -4.27 -1.59
CA LEU A 11 -5.72 -4.97 -2.36
C LEU A 11 -5.70 -4.47 -3.80
N HIS A 12 -4.51 -4.21 -4.34
CA HIS A 12 -4.30 -3.81 -5.73
C HIS A 12 -2.95 -4.30 -6.26
N ARG A 13 -2.96 -5.11 -7.34
CA ARG A 13 -1.75 -5.69 -7.99
C ARG A 13 -0.74 -6.41 -7.09
N GLY A 14 -1.19 -6.96 -5.96
CA GLY A 14 -0.32 -7.60 -4.96
C GLY A 14 0.17 -6.64 -3.86
N CYS A 15 -0.27 -5.39 -3.89
CA CYS A 15 -0.07 -4.42 -2.82
C CYS A 15 -1.30 -4.34 -1.91
N ARG A 16 -1.06 -4.30 -0.61
CA ARG A 16 -1.99 -3.95 0.44
C ARG A 16 -1.93 -2.45 0.70
N ILE A 17 -3.09 -1.80 0.65
CA ILE A 17 -3.30 -0.41 1.01
C ILE A 17 -4.05 -0.43 2.35
N GLN A 18 -3.46 0.11 3.41
CA GLN A 18 -4.05 0.11 4.74
C GLN A 18 -4.25 1.54 5.22
N LEU A 19 -5.44 1.85 5.75
CA LEU A 19 -5.65 3.11 6.45
C LEU A 19 -4.91 3.06 7.80
N ILE A 20 -3.92 3.93 7.99
CA ILE A 20 -3.07 4.00 9.19
C ILE A 20 -3.27 5.29 10.00
N GLY A 21 -4.10 6.21 9.51
CA GLY A 21 -4.38 7.49 10.16
C GLY A 21 -5.77 8.03 9.80
N TYR A 22 -5.99 9.32 10.04
CA TYR A 22 -7.24 9.98 9.69
C TYR A 22 -7.39 10.13 8.17
N PRO A 23 -8.57 9.81 7.60
CA PRO A 23 -8.81 10.01 6.18
C PRO A 23 -8.62 11.48 5.79
N ARG A 24 -8.01 11.72 4.63
CA ARG A 24 -7.65 13.05 4.08
C ARG A 24 -6.44 13.73 4.73
N CYS A 25 -5.79 13.11 5.73
CA CYS A 25 -4.47 13.55 6.17
C CYS A 25 -3.38 13.03 5.22
N GLU A 26 -2.27 13.76 5.13
CA GLU A 26 -1.10 13.29 4.40
C GLU A 26 -0.60 11.98 5.03
N GLY A 27 -0.33 10.97 4.19
CA GLY A 27 0.11 9.65 4.64
C GLY A 27 -0.95 8.80 5.36
N ALA A 28 -2.24 9.11 5.21
CA ALA A 28 -3.35 8.32 5.77
C ALA A 28 -3.34 6.84 5.33
N TYR A 29 -2.80 6.53 4.14
CA TYR A 29 -2.76 5.19 3.59
C TYR A 29 -1.31 4.71 3.46
N LEU A 30 -0.99 3.54 4.03
CA LEU A 30 0.27 2.83 3.83
C LEU A 30 0.11 1.81 2.69
N ILE A 31 1.05 1.80 1.75
CA ILE A 31 1.10 0.82 0.65
C ILE A 31 2.27 -0.13 0.83
N GLN A 32 1.98 -1.42 0.93
CA GLN A 32 2.96 -2.48 1.08
C GLN A 32 2.71 -3.62 0.10
N HIS A 33 3.73 -4.09 -0.60
CA HIS A 33 3.64 -5.27 -1.47
C HIS A 33 3.68 -6.58 -0.67
N SER A 34 3.13 -7.66 -1.23
CA SER A 34 3.14 -9.00 -0.62
C SER A 34 4.54 -9.53 -0.32
N SER A 35 5.56 -9.03 -1.02
CA SER A 35 6.98 -9.32 -0.72
C SER A 35 7.51 -8.64 0.55
N GLY A 36 6.69 -7.84 1.23
CA GLY A 36 7.08 -7.04 2.40
C GLY A 36 7.58 -5.63 2.06
N ALA A 37 7.87 -5.33 0.80
CA ALA A 37 8.38 -4.03 0.37
C ALA A 37 7.35 -2.91 0.56
N VAL A 38 7.74 -1.81 1.20
CA VAL A 38 6.91 -0.62 1.35
C VAL A 38 7.08 0.28 0.13
N LEU A 39 6.00 0.56 -0.59
CA LEU A 39 6.04 1.45 -1.76
C LEU A 39 5.92 2.92 -1.36
N GLY A 40 5.20 3.21 -0.26
CA GLY A 40 5.07 4.58 0.23
C GLY A 40 3.80 4.80 1.05
N ARG A 41 3.47 6.08 1.26
CA ARG A 41 2.25 6.52 1.93
C ARG A 41 1.55 7.58 1.09
N THR A 42 0.22 7.61 1.13
CA THR A 42 -0.58 8.58 0.37
C THR A 42 -1.75 9.12 1.18
N ALA A 43 -2.32 10.25 0.73
CA ALA A 43 -3.49 10.87 1.36
C ALA A 43 -4.83 10.30 0.85
N SER A 44 -4.81 9.54 -0.25
CA SER A 44 -6.02 9.01 -0.89
C SER A 44 -5.79 7.65 -1.56
N LEU A 45 -6.88 6.89 -1.75
CA LEU A 45 -6.87 5.62 -2.48
C LEU A 45 -6.51 5.80 -3.95
N THR A 46 -6.91 6.91 -4.58
CA THR A 46 -6.54 7.22 -5.97
C THR A 46 -5.04 7.42 -6.11
N ALA A 47 -4.43 8.20 -5.21
CA ALA A 47 -2.99 8.38 -5.19
C ALA A 47 -2.25 7.06 -4.89
N ALA A 48 -2.80 6.21 -4.01
CA ALA A 48 -2.24 4.89 -3.74
C ALA A 48 -2.21 4.01 -5.00
N ARG A 49 -3.29 4.01 -5.80
CA ARG A 49 -3.37 3.25 -7.06
C ARG A 49 -2.34 3.72 -8.07
N LEU A 50 -2.21 5.02 -8.28
CA LEU A 50 -1.21 5.59 -9.19
C LEU A 50 0.21 5.23 -8.77
N LEU A 51 0.53 5.37 -7.49
CA LEU A 51 1.85 5.02 -6.95
C LEU A 51 2.17 3.53 -7.11
N ILE A 52 1.17 2.66 -6.97
CA ILE A 52 1.34 1.23 -7.26
C ILE A 52 1.61 1.04 -8.75
N ASP A 53 0.80 1.61 -9.63
CA ASP A 53 0.95 1.39 -11.08
C ASP A 53 2.30 1.90 -11.60
N GLU A 54 2.84 2.99 -11.04
CA GLU A 54 4.17 3.52 -11.34
C GLU A 54 5.31 2.61 -10.84
N GLN A 55 5.22 2.11 -9.60
CA GLN A 55 6.35 1.40 -8.98
C GLN A 55 6.31 -0.13 -9.13
N ILE A 56 5.15 -0.73 -9.41
CA ILE A 56 4.97 -2.18 -9.38
C ILE A 56 5.83 -2.92 -10.41
N SER A 57 6.01 -2.33 -11.59
CA SER A 57 6.81 -2.92 -12.66
C SER A 57 8.28 -3.02 -12.26
N LEU A 58 8.85 -1.93 -11.74
CA LEU A 58 10.23 -1.89 -11.28
C LEU A 58 10.43 -2.79 -10.05
N LEU A 59 9.47 -2.78 -9.12
CA LEU A 59 9.53 -3.65 -7.93
C LEU A 59 9.58 -5.13 -8.32
N ARG A 60 8.74 -5.57 -9.27
CA ARG A 60 8.72 -6.95 -9.75
C ARG A 60 10.02 -7.35 -10.44
N GLN A 61 10.60 -6.45 -11.25
CA GLN A 61 11.91 -6.69 -11.86
C GLN A 61 13.01 -6.86 -10.81
N ARG A 62 13.02 -6.00 -9.78
CA ARG A 62 14.00 -6.09 -8.67
C ARG A 62 13.84 -7.38 -7.88
N LEU A 63 12.60 -7.81 -7.62
CA LEU A 63 12.33 -9.07 -6.93
C LEU A 63 12.77 -10.28 -7.76
N ALA A 64 12.50 -10.27 -9.07
CA ALA A 64 12.93 -11.34 -9.97
C ALA A 64 14.46 -11.44 -10.10
N ALA A 65 15.17 -10.31 -10.08
CA ALA A 65 16.63 -10.28 -10.12
C ALA A 65 17.29 -10.70 -8.79
N ALA A 66 16.53 -10.69 -7.69
CA ALA A 66 17.01 -11.07 -6.36
C ALA A 66 16.63 -12.50 -5.94
N ALA A 67 15.90 -13.23 -6.80
CA ALA A 67 15.49 -14.62 -6.62
C ALA A 67 16.44 -15.57 -7.35
#